data_AF-A0A850JAA4-F1
#
_entry.id   AF-A0A850JAA4-F1
#
_cell.length_a   1.000
_cell.length_b   1.000
_cell.length_c   1.000
_cell.angle_alpha   90.00
_cell.angle_beta   90.00
_cell.angle_gamma   90.00
#
_symmetry.space_group_name_H-M   'P 1'
#
loop_
_entity.id
_entity.type
_entity.pdbx_description
1 polymer ?
#
loop_
_entity_poly.entity_id
_entity_poly.type
_entity_poly.pdbx_seq_one_letter_code
_entity_poly.pdbx_strand_id
1 'polypeptide(L)'
;MKRLDEAWDTGGHFERLHMFACAGHDPDWFRQYVQYEMAAEIIKIFHGKNVPLLVQTEAYAQGVLRAAGHVHEAEVTTKARMKRQEILTRDDPPYLWILMDQEVLDCPVAGREVMREQLARLLEVAQLPHVCVRVVLRESGWHPGHDGPFQVLRIRGREVAYAGAQIGGRLIEAGDQADILAIRFDQIGAMALSRAASRDLIEQTMRTYE
;
A
#
# COMPACT_ATOMS: atom_id res chain seq x y z
N MET A 1 -17.66 23.14 -14.67
CA MET A 1 -17.95 22.63 -16.03
C MET A 1 -19.33 23.05 -16.51
N LYS A 2 -20.42 22.73 -15.79
CA LYS A 2 -21.78 23.19 -16.13
C LYS A 2 -21.91 24.69 -16.52
N ARG A 3 -21.30 25.59 -15.74
CA ARG A 3 -21.29 27.04 -16.05
C ARG A 3 -20.60 27.39 -17.38
N LEU A 4 -19.60 26.61 -17.79
CA LEU A 4 -18.92 26.78 -19.08
C LEU A 4 -19.79 26.25 -20.22
N ASP A 5 -20.48 25.12 -19.99
CA ASP A 5 -21.43 24.58 -20.96
C ASP A 5 -22.61 25.51 -21.22
N GLU A 6 -23.14 26.16 -20.17
CA GLU A 6 -24.19 27.17 -20.27
C GLU A 6 -23.70 28.46 -20.95
N ALA A 7 -22.46 28.90 -20.67
CA ALA A 7 -21.91 30.14 -21.22
C ALA A 7 -21.58 30.06 -22.72
N TRP A 8 -21.26 28.86 -23.22
CA TRP A 8 -20.85 28.64 -24.62
C TRP A 8 -21.82 27.75 -25.41
N ASP A 9 -22.98 27.42 -24.85
CA ASP A 9 -24.01 26.58 -25.47
C ASP A 9 -23.46 25.26 -26.04
N THR A 10 -22.58 24.60 -25.28
CA THR A 10 -21.86 23.40 -25.76
C THR A 10 -22.58 22.09 -25.47
N GLY A 11 -23.82 22.12 -24.98
CA GLY A 11 -24.64 20.92 -24.77
C GLY A 11 -23.97 19.86 -23.87
N GLY A 12 -23.29 20.30 -22.80
CA GLY A 12 -22.62 19.42 -21.83
C GLY A 12 -21.29 18.82 -22.29
N HIS A 13 -20.66 19.38 -23.34
CA HIS A 13 -19.37 18.92 -23.83
C HIS A 13 -18.26 19.04 -22.76
N PHE A 14 -18.19 20.15 -22.02
CA PHE A 14 -17.16 20.32 -20.98
C PHE A 14 -17.41 19.39 -19.79
N GLU A 15 -18.65 19.17 -19.40
CA GLU A 15 -19.01 18.16 -18.40
C GLU A 15 -18.57 16.75 -18.83
N ARG A 16 -18.79 16.36 -20.08
CA ARG A 16 -18.33 15.06 -20.60
C ARG A 16 -16.80 14.95 -20.64
N LEU A 17 -16.11 16.00 -21.10
CA LEU A 17 -14.64 16.02 -21.11
C LEU A 17 -14.07 15.94 -19.70
N HIS A 18 -14.65 16.65 -18.74
CA HIS A 18 -14.25 16.56 -17.34
C HIS A 18 -14.52 15.18 -16.75
N MET A 19 -15.66 14.56 -17.06
CA MET A 19 -15.92 13.17 -16.67
C MET A 19 -14.84 12.23 -17.22
N PHE A 20 -14.51 12.32 -18.51
CA PHE A 20 -13.44 11.50 -19.10
C PHE A 20 -12.06 11.81 -18.52
N ALA A 21 -11.76 13.07 -18.19
CA ALA A 21 -10.52 13.44 -17.54
C ALA A 21 -10.43 12.88 -16.11
N CYS A 22 -11.51 12.93 -15.33
CA CYS A 22 -11.55 12.37 -13.98
C CYS A 22 -11.63 10.84 -13.94
N ALA A 23 -12.16 10.21 -15.00
CA ALA A 23 -12.23 8.76 -15.15
C ALA A 23 -10.99 8.18 -15.85
N GLY A 24 -10.23 9.03 -16.56
CA GLY A 24 -9.05 8.65 -17.31
C GLY A 24 -7.92 8.21 -16.38
N HIS A 25 -7.24 7.14 -16.78
CA HIS A 25 -6.06 6.64 -16.07
C HIS A 25 -4.83 7.43 -16.55
N ASP A 26 -4.17 8.18 -15.65
CA ASP A 26 -2.93 8.90 -15.99
C ASP A 26 -1.83 7.89 -16.33
N PRO A 27 -1.23 7.90 -17.54
CA PRO A 27 -0.13 7.00 -17.90
C PRO A 27 1.10 7.14 -16.99
N ASP A 28 1.34 8.33 -16.42
CA ASP A 28 2.50 8.66 -15.58
C ASP A 28 2.20 8.51 -14.07
N TRP A 29 1.05 7.93 -13.71
CA TRP A 29 0.59 7.76 -12.32
C TRP A 29 1.69 7.19 -11.39
N PHE A 30 2.49 6.24 -11.87
CA PHE A 30 3.51 5.58 -11.05
C PHE A 30 4.62 6.54 -10.67
N ARG A 31 5.05 7.38 -11.60
CA ARG A 31 6.08 8.40 -11.36
C ARG A 31 5.59 9.43 -10.34
N GLN A 32 4.34 9.88 -10.47
CA GLN A 32 3.72 10.80 -9.52
C GLN A 32 3.58 10.16 -8.13
N TYR A 33 3.11 8.92 -8.06
CA TYR A 33 3.01 8.18 -6.81
C TYR A 33 4.37 8.06 -6.10
N VAL A 34 5.46 7.76 -6.82
CA VAL A 34 6.81 7.70 -6.21
C VAL A 34 7.23 9.07 -5.66
N GLN A 35 6.89 10.17 -6.32
CA GLN A 35 7.15 11.52 -5.80
C GLN A 35 6.35 11.78 -4.52
N TYR A 36 5.09 11.38 -4.49
CA TYR A 36 4.23 11.49 -3.31
C TYR A 36 4.71 10.63 -2.15
N GLU A 37 5.13 9.39 -2.41
CA GLU A 37 5.73 8.52 -1.40
C GLU A 37 6.97 9.16 -0.78
N MET A 38 7.88 9.68 -1.61
CA MET A 38 9.09 10.36 -1.13
C MET A 38 8.80 11.65 -0.37
N ALA A 39 7.69 12.35 -0.66
CA ALA A 39 7.32 13.60 0.01
C ALA A 39 6.41 13.40 1.24
N ALA A 40 5.97 12.17 1.51
CA ALA A 40 5.00 11.89 2.56
C ALA A 40 5.57 12.11 3.97
N GLU A 41 4.71 12.61 4.86
CA GLU A 41 4.91 12.70 6.31
C GLU A 41 4.26 11.52 7.03
N ILE A 42 3.15 11.01 6.46
CA ILE A 42 2.47 9.78 6.90
C ILE A 42 2.17 8.92 5.69
N ILE A 43 2.42 7.62 5.83
CA ILE A 43 2.04 6.60 4.86
C ILE A 43 1.19 5.55 5.60
N LYS A 44 -0.08 5.45 5.26
CA LYS A 44 -1.00 4.39 5.70
C LYS A 44 -1.11 3.36 4.58
N ILE A 45 -0.86 2.09 4.86
CA ILE A 45 -0.87 1.00 3.86
C ILE A 45 -1.74 -0.15 4.36
N PHE A 46 -2.68 -0.57 3.53
CA PHE A 46 -3.41 -1.82 3.72
C PHE A 46 -3.05 -2.83 2.61
N HIS A 47 -2.68 -4.05 3.00
CA HIS A 47 -2.46 -5.18 2.09
C HIS A 47 -3.03 -6.48 2.66
N GLY A 48 -3.91 -7.16 1.91
CA GLY A 48 -4.52 -8.42 2.34
C GLY A 48 -3.92 -9.71 1.77
N LYS A 49 -2.93 -9.62 0.87
CA LYS A 49 -2.42 -10.79 0.12
C LYS A 49 -0.90 -10.95 0.06
N ASN A 50 -0.14 -9.90 0.32
CA ASN A 50 1.31 -9.95 0.35
C ASN A 50 1.85 -8.84 1.26
N VAL A 51 3.12 -8.97 1.65
CA VAL A 51 3.78 -7.97 2.50
C VAL A 51 3.96 -6.66 1.72
N PRO A 52 3.67 -5.48 2.29
CA PRO A 52 3.89 -4.19 1.63
C PRO A 52 5.34 -3.98 1.19
N LEU A 53 5.51 -3.39 0.00
CA LEU A 53 6.81 -3.17 -0.63
C LEU A 53 7.86 -2.53 0.29
N LEU A 54 7.45 -1.53 1.09
CA LEU A 54 8.36 -0.77 1.94
C LEU A 54 9.04 -1.61 3.04
N VAL A 55 8.53 -2.81 3.31
CA VAL A 55 9.04 -3.70 4.37
C VAL A 55 9.39 -5.10 3.84
N GLN A 56 9.50 -5.26 2.52
CA GLN A 56 9.92 -6.52 1.90
C GLN A 56 11.42 -6.77 2.06
N THR A 57 11.85 -8.02 2.18
CA THR A 57 13.26 -8.40 1.93
C THR A 57 13.50 -8.48 0.42
N GLU A 58 14.77 -8.43 0.02
CA GLU A 58 15.14 -8.56 -1.40
C GLU A 58 14.65 -9.90 -1.98
N ALA A 59 14.90 -11.00 -1.27
CA ALA A 59 14.49 -12.34 -1.69
C ALA A 59 12.97 -12.47 -1.82
N TYR A 60 12.20 -11.90 -0.88
CA TYR A 60 10.74 -11.90 -0.96
C TYR A 60 10.25 -11.07 -2.16
N ALA A 61 10.80 -9.86 -2.37
CA ALA A 61 10.45 -9.00 -3.48
C ALA A 61 10.72 -9.67 -4.83
N GLN A 62 11.87 -10.34 -4.99
CA GLN A 62 12.18 -11.13 -6.18
C GLN A 62 11.19 -12.29 -6.34
N GLY A 63 10.86 -12.99 -5.25
CA GLY A 63 9.88 -14.07 -5.23
C GLY A 63 8.50 -13.64 -5.75
N VAL A 64 7.98 -12.52 -5.25
CA VAL A 64 6.72 -11.94 -5.72
C VAL A 64 6.78 -11.58 -7.21
N LEU A 65 7.87 -10.94 -7.66
CA LEU A 65 8.01 -10.53 -9.07
C LEU A 65 8.08 -11.72 -10.03
N ARG A 66 8.81 -12.78 -9.65
CA ARG A 66 8.88 -14.02 -10.44
C ARG A 66 7.52 -14.71 -10.51
N ALA A 67 6.80 -14.80 -9.39
CA ALA A 67 5.46 -15.37 -9.33
C ALA A 67 4.44 -14.58 -10.17
N ALA A 68 4.62 -13.27 -10.30
CA ALA A 68 3.82 -12.40 -11.16
C ALA A 68 4.23 -12.43 -12.65
N GLY A 69 5.19 -13.27 -13.05
CA GLY A 69 5.63 -13.42 -14.44
C GLY A 69 6.72 -12.44 -14.90
N HIS A 70 7.24 -11.58 -14.02
CA HIS A 70 8.27 -10.58 -14.35
C HIS A 70 9.70 -11.13 -14.23
N VAL A 71 9.94 -12.36 -14.69
CA VAL A 71 11.20 -13.11 -14.44
C VAL A 71 12.45 -12.37 -14.93
N HIS A 72 12.39 -11.74 -16.11
CA HIS A 72 13.53 -11.06 -16.73
C HIS A 72 13.85 -9.70 -16.08
N GLU A 73 12.83 -9.04 -15.52
CA GLU A 73 12.97 -7.71 -14.91
C GLU A 73 13.07 -7.76 -13.38
N ALA A 74 12.98 -8.97 -12.80
CA ALA A 74 12.88 -9.16 -11.36
C ALA A 74 14.04 -8.51 -10.61
N GLU A 75 15.27 -8.64 -11.09
CA GLU A 75 16.45 -8.09 -10.41
C GLU A 75 16.47 -6.56 -10.44
N VAL A 76 16.30 -5.95 -11.63
CA VAL A 76 16.29 -4.48 -11.81
C VAL A 76 15.14 -3.85 -11.02
N THR A 77 13.94 -4.44 -11.14
CA THR A 77 12.76 -3.97 -10.42
C THR A 77 12.95 -4.13 -8.92
N THR A 78 13.54 -5.23 -8.46
CA THR A 78 13.84 -5.41 -7.02
C THR A 78 14.80 -4.34 -6.51
N LYS A 79 15.89 -4.05 -7.23
CA LYS A 79 16.82 -2.98 -6.85
C LYS A 79 16.10 -1.62 -6.70
N ALA A 80 15.21 -1.30 -7.63
CA ALA A 80 14.38 -0.10 -7.52
C ALA A 80 13.43 -0.13 -6.31
N ARG A 81 12.85 -1.30 -5.97
CA ARG A 81 12.04 -1.48 -4.76
C ARG A 81 12.84 -1.29 -3.47
N MET A 82 14.03 -1.88 -3.39
CA MET A 82 14.91 -1.77 -2.22
C MET A 82 15.35 -0.32 -1.99
N LYS A 83 15.70 0.40 -3.07
CA LYS A 83 16.02 1.83 -2.99
C LYS A 83 14.88 2.67 -2.39
N ARG A 84 13.62 2.32 -2.68
CA ARG A 84 12.46 3.02 -2.12
C ARG A 84 12.32 2.83 -0.60
N GLN A 85 12.86 1.75 -0.03
CA GLN A 85 12.83 1.51 1.42
C GLN A 85 13.76 2.42 2.22
N GLU A 86 14.74 3.06 1.56
CA GLU A 86 15.65 4.02 2.19
C GLU A 86 14.89 5.18 2.86
N ILE A 87 13.64 5.43 2.45
CA ILE A 87 12.77 6.42 3.10
C ILE A 87 12.53 6.14 4.59
N LEU A 88 12.63 4.88 5.03
CA LEU A 88 12.38 4.51 6.43
C LEU A 88 13.53 4.88 7.37
N THR A 89 14.73 5.15 6.82
CA THR A 89 15.96 5.39 7.57
C THR A 89 16.60 6.75 7.29
N ARG A 90 15.92 7.63 6.55
CA ARG A 90 16.35 9.02 6.35
C ARG A 90 16.19 9.85 7.62
N ASP A 91 16.77 11.05 7.64
CA ASP A 91 16.77 11.93 8.83
C ASP A 91 15.37 12.27 9.36
N ASP A 92 14.39 12.48 8.47
CA ASP A 92 12.97 12.73 8.80
C ASP A 92 12.07 11.67 8.14
N PRO A 93 12.01 10.45 8.68
CA PRO A 93 11.26 9.36 8.06
C PRO A 93 9.75 9.56 8.27
N PRO A 94 8.90 9.14 7.30
CA PRO A 94 7.45 9.24 7.48
C PRO A 94 6.97 8.31 8.58
N TYR A 95 5.86 8.67 9.22
CA TYR A 95 5.13 7.70 10.03
C TYR A 95 4.50 6.64 9.12
N LEU A 96 4.90 5.39 9.29
CA LEU A 96 4.41 4.27 8.50
C LEU A 96 3.41 3.43 9.30
N TRP A 97 2.18 3.34 8.82
CA TRP A 97 1.12 2.55 9.42
C TRP A 97 0.73 1.43 8.46
N ILE A 98 1.00 0.19 8.86
CA ILE A 98 0.72 -0.99 8.06
C ILE A 98 -0.39 -1.79 8.74
N LEU A 99 -1.45 -2.02 7.98
CA LEU A 99 -2.47 -3.02 8.27
C LEU A 99 -2.35 -4.15 7.27
N MET A 100 -2.32 -5.38 7.75
CA MET A 100 -2.31 -6.58 6.90
C MET A 100 -3.32 -7.59 7.39
N ASP A 101 -3.87 -8.37 6.47
CA ASP A 101 -4.64 -9.55 6.84
C ASP A 101 -3.70 -10.68 7.24
N GLN A 102 -4.14 -11.55 8.16
CA GLN A 102 -3.36 -12.70 8.61
C GLN A 102 -2.91 -13.61 7.45
N GLU A 103 -3.69 -13.68 6.37
CA GLU A 103 -3.37 -14.38 5.12
C GLU A 103 -2.01 -13.98 4.54
N VAL A 104 -1.56 -12.74 4.78
CA VAL A 104 -0.24 -12.27 4.35
C VAL A 104 0.88 -13.05 5.02
N LEU A 105 0.69 -13.42 6.29
CA LEU A 105 1.69 -14.16 7.09
C LEU A 105 1.71 -15.65 6.73
N ASP A 106 0.55 -16.18 6.31
CA ASP A 106 0.37 -17.61 6.04
C ASP A 106 0.72 -18.00 4.59
N CYS A 107 0.78 -17.03 3.66
CA CYS A 107 1.03 -17.27 2.24
C CYS A 107 2.54 -17.34 1.94
N PRO A 108 3.14 -18.53 1.72
CA PRO A 108 4.58 -18.64 1.49
C PRO A 108 4.96 -18.06 0.13
N VAL A 109 6.00 -17.24 0.09
CA VAL A 109 6.57 -16.68 -1.14
C VAL A 109 8.01 -17.14 -1.29
N ALA A 110 8.34 -17.71 -2.45
CA ALA A 110 9.69 -18.21 -2.77
C ALA A 110 10.27 -19.20 -1.75
N GLY A 111 9.40 -19.98 -1.08
CA GLY A 111 9.79 -21.01 -0.12
C GLY A 111 9.66 -20.57 1.34
N ARG A 112 9.89 -21.53 2.25
CA ARG A 112 9.69 -21.33 3.69
C ARG A 112 10.76 -20.43 4.31
N GLU A 113 12.01 -20.58 3.90
CA GLU A 113 13.14 -19.79 4.39
C GLU A 113 12.99 -18.30 4.07
N VAL A 114 12.65 -17.96 2.81
CA VAL A 114 12.40 -16.57 2.39
C VAL A 114 11.24 -15.96 3.16
N MET A 115 10.17 -16.73 3.39
CA MET A 115 9.04 -16.25 4.19
C MET A 115 9.41 -16.02 5.65
N ARG A 116 10.21 -16.91 6.25
CA ARG A 116 10.73 -16.74 7.62
C ARG A 116 11.56 -15.46 7.76
N GLU A 117 12.48 -15.21 6.82
CA GLU A 117 13.28 -13.98 6.78
C GLU A 117 12.40 -12.74 6.60
N GLN A 118 11.37 -12.84 5.77
CA GLN A 118 10.40 -11.75 5.59
C GLN A 118 9.64 -11.42 6.89
N LEU A 119 9.22 -12.44 7.65
CA LEU A 119 8.55 -12.23 8.93
C LEU A 119 9.51 -11.65 9.99
N ALA A 120 10.77 -12.10 10.01
CA ALA A 120 11.81 -11.51 10.85
C ALA A 120 12.00 -10.02 10.53
N ARG A 121 12.04 -9.65 9.23
CA ARG A 121 12.13 -8.26 8.80
C ARG A 121 10.95 -7.41 9.26
N LEU A 122 9.73 -7.95 9.27
CA LEU A 122 8.56 -7.24 9.81
C LEU A 122 8.71 -6.95 11.30
N LEU A 123 9.24 -7.89 12.08
CA LEU A 123 9.49 -7.72 13.50
C LEU A 123 10.57 -6.65 13.77
N GLU A 124 11.63 -6.62 12.97
CA GLU A 124 12.66 -5.58 13.05
C GLU A 124 12.11 -4.20 12.74
N VAL A 125 11.37 -4.05 11.63
CA VAL A 125 10.79 -2.77 11.23
C VAL A 125 9.78 -2.28 12.25
N ALA A 126 8.99 -3.18 12.85
CA ALA A 126 8.02 -2.84 13.88
C ALA A 126 8.66 -2.30 15.19
N GLN A 127 9.98 -2.39 15.36
CA GLN A 127 10.70 -1.77 16.47
C GLN A 127 11.02 -0.29 16.22
N LEU A 128 10.92 0.20 14.98
CA LEU A 128 11.15 1.60 14.67
C LEU A 128 10.04 2.48 15.28
N PRO A 129 10.38 3.61 15.93
CA PRO A 129 9.40 4.41 16.68
C PRO A 129 8.33 5.05 15.79
N HIS A 130 8.64 5.28 14.51
CA HIS A 130 7.75 5.84 13.49
C HIS A 130 6.96 4.77 12.72
N VAL A 131 7.09 3.48 13.05
CA VAL A 131 6.41 2.39 12.34
C VAL A 131 5.42 1.66 13.23
N CYS A 132 4.24 1.34 12.68
CA CYS A 132 3.19 0.57 13.32
C CYS A 132 2.74 -0.53 12.37
N VAL A 133 2.95 -1.80 12.76
CA VAL A 133 2.46 -2.98 12.03
C VAL A 133 1.36 -3.63 12.85
N ARG A 134 0.18 -3.81 12.26
CA ARG A 134 -0.94 -4.50 12.90
C ARG A 134 -1.59 -5.49 11.93
N VAL A 135 -2.11 -6.58 12.50
CA VAL A 135 -2.69 -7.70 11.74
C VAL A 135 -4.18 -7.83 12.02
N VAL A 136 -4.98 -7.99 10.98
CA VAL A 136 -6.41 -8.35 11.06
C VAL A 136 -6.51 -9.86 11.05
N LEU A 137 -7.14 -10.44 12.07
CA LEU A 137 -7.31 -11.89 12.15
C LEU A 137 -8.34 -12.38 11.13
N ARG A 138 -8.16 -13.61 10.63
CA ARG A 138 -9.11 -14.26 9.72
C ARG A 138 -10.53 -14.33 10.29
N GLU A 139 -10.64 -14.53 11.61
CA GLU A 139 -11.92 -14.61 12.32
C GLU A 139 -12.69 -13.28 12.36
N SER A 140 -12.04 -12.16 12.01
CA SER A 140 -12.69 -10.84 11.95
C SER A 140 -13.73 -10.75 10.82
N GLY A 141 -13.72 -11.70 9.88
CA GLY A 141 -14.66 -11.76 8.77
C GLY A 141 -14.40 -10.68 7.71
N TRP A 142 -15.45 -10.34 6.97
CA TRP A 142 -15.37 -9.40 5.86
C TRP A 142 -15.16 -7.95 6.34
N HIS A 143 -14.26 -7.22 5.69
CA HIS A 143 -13.97 -5.81 5.96
C HIS A 143 -13.61 -5.05 4.65
N PRO A 144 -13.62 -3.71 4.64
CA PRO A 144 -13.43 -2.91 3.42
C PRO A 144 -12.12 -3.16 2.65
N GLY A 145 -11.12 -3.76 3.30
CA GLY A 145 -9.85 -4.13 2.66
C GLY A 145 -9.97 -5.27 1.65
N HIS A 146 -11.03 -6.08 1.73
CA HIS A 146 -11.27 -7.18 0.79
C HIS A 146 -11.44 -6.70 -0.67
N ASP A 147 -11.76 -5.41 -0.89
CA ASP A 147 -11.82 -4.80 -2.23
C ASP A 147 -10.44 -4.69 -2.90
N GLY A 148 -9.35 -4.76 -2.13
CA GLY A 148 -7.98 -4.70 -2.64
C GLY A 148 -7.02 -3.86 -1.80
N PRO A 149 -5.72 -3.90 -2.11
CA PRO A 149 -4.71 -3.11 -1.40
C PRO A 149 -4.84 -1.63 -1.77
N PHE A 150 -4.59 -0.77 -0.78
CA PHE A 150 -4.55 0.67 -1.00
C PHE A 150 -3.62 1.35 -0.01
N GLN A 151 -3.26 2.59 -0.34
CA GLN A 151 -2.42 3.44 0.48
C GLN A 151 -3.00 4.84 0.57
N VAL A 152 -2.78 5.49 1.71
CA VAL A 152 -3.10 6.91 1.92
C VAL A 152 -1.83 7.60 2.38
N LEU A 153 -1.41 8.61 1.63
CA LEU A 153 -0.22 9.42 1.86
C LEU A 153 -0.65 10.80 2.30
N ARG A 154 -0.09 11.29 3.41
CA ARG A 154 -0.29 12.66 3.87
C ARG A 154 0.96 13.50 3.56
N ILE A 155 0.77 14.58 2.80
CA ILE A 155 1.85 15.46 2.33
C ILE A 155 1.42 16.90 2.57
N ARG A 156 2.13 17.64 3.43
CA ARG A 156 1.85 19.06 3.72
C ARG A 156 0.38 19.33 4.07
N GLY A 157 -0.23 18.44 4.86
CA GLY A 157 -1.63 18.52 5.27
C GLY A 157 -2.68 18.07 4.23
N ARG A 158 -2.26 17.64 3.04
CA ARG A 158 -3.15 17.06 2.00
C ARG A 158 -3.07 15.55 2.00
N GLU A 159 -4.20 14.88 1.82
CA GLU A 159 -4.26 13.44 1.58
C GLU A 159 -4.29 13.11 0.08
N VAL A 160 -3.47 12.13 -0.30
CA VAL A 160 -3.44 11.49 -1.61
C VAL A 160 -3.59 10.01 -1.36
N ALA A 161 -4.37 9.31 -2.17
CA ALA A 161 -4.54 7.88 -2.03
C ALA A 161 -4.12 7.14 -3.30
N TYR A 162 -3.69 5.90 -3.14
CA TYR A 162 -3.37 5.00 -4.24
C TYR A 162 -4.09 3.68 -4.03
N ALA A 163 -4.98 3.32 -4.96
CA ALA A 163 -5.64 2.02 -4.97
C ALA A 163 -4.89 1.09 -5.93
N GLY A 164 -4.26 0.04 -5.40
CA GLY A 164 -3.48 -0.89 -6.20
C GLY A 164 -4.37 -1.75 -7.12
N ALA A 165 -3.91 -1.98 -8.34
CA ALA A 165 -4.52 -2.92 -9.28
C ALA A 165 -3.42 -3.70 -10.02
N GLN A 166 -3.80 -4.79 -10.68
CA GLN A 166 -2.84 -5.69 -11.32
C GLN A 166 -2.05 -5.06 -12.49
N ILE A 167 -2.64 -4.09 -13.21
CA ILE A 167 -2.06 -3.52 -14.45
C ILE A 167 -1.80 -2.02 -14.30
N GLY A 168 -2.73 -1.28 -13.69
CA GLY A 168 -2.63 0.16 -13.49
C GLY A 168 -3.53 0.56 -12.32
N GLY A 169 -2.94 0.65 -11.13
CA GLY A 169 -3.67 1.11 -9.93
C GLY A 169 -4.00 2.59 -10.03
N ARG A 170 -5.05 3.04 -9.36
CA ARG A 170 -5.56 4.41 -9.48
C ARG A 170 -4.90 5.34 -8.47
N LEU A 171 -4.23 6.38 -8.96
CA LEU A 171 -3.83 7.52 -8.13
C LEU A 171 -5.03 8.45 -7.93
N ILE A 172 -5.33 8.76 -6.68
CA ILE A 172 -6.50 9.51 -6.26
C ILE A 172 -6.02 10.76 -5.52
N GLU A 173 -6.13 11.89 -6.18
CA GLU A 173 -5.55 13.15 -5.74
C GLU A 173 -6.56 14.04 -5.01
N ALA A 174 -6.55 14.04 -3.68
CA ALA A 174 -7.41 14.86 -2.80
C ALA A 174 -8.93 14.79 -3.05
N GLY A 175 -9.69 15.25 -2.05
CA GLY A 175 -11.15 15.25 -2.05
C GLY A 175 -11.75 13.92 -1.63
N ASP A 176 -13.07 13.80 -1.77
CA ASP A 176 -13.91 12.79 -1.12
C ASP A 176 -13.41 11.35 -1.27
N GLN A 177 -12.78 10.99 -2.38
CA GLN A 177 -12.30 9.62 -2.61
C GLN A 177 -11.07 9.26 -1.76
N ALA A 178 -10.16 10.19 -1.51
CA ALA A 178 -9.01 9.96 -0.63
C ALA A 178 -9.50 9.82 0.82
N ASP A 179 -10.44 10.68 1.23
CA ASP A 179 -11.05 10.65 2.56
C ASP A 179 -11.79 9.33 2.82
N ILE A 180 -12.49 8.79 1.81
CA ILE A 180 -13.14 7.47 1.90
C ILE A 180 -12.11 6.37 2.17
N LEU A 181 -10.95 6.39 1.50
CA LEU A 181 -9.90 5.39 1.75
C LEU A 181 -9.24 5.58 3.13
N ALA A 182 -9.09 6.82 3.60
CA ALA A 182 -8.61 7.10 4.95
C ALA A 182 -9.59 6.53 6.02
N ILE A 183 -10.89 6.75 5.84
CA ILE A 183 -11.93 6.17 6.70
C ILE A 183 -11.89 4.65 6.67
N ARG A 184 -11.77 4.03 5.48
CA ARG A 184 -11.67 2.57 5.35
C ARG A 184 -10.45 2.03 6.07
N PHE A 185 -9.30 2.70 5.98
CA PHE A 185 -8.11 2.31 6.73
C PHE A 185 -8.38 2.28 8.23
N ASP A 186 -9.01 3.33 8.76
CA ASP A 186 -9.29 3.44 10.18
C ASP A 186 -10.34 2.39 10.64
N GLN A 187 -11.33 2.06 9.78
CA GLN A 187 -12.28 0.96 10.01
C GLN A 187 -11.59 -0.40 10.10
N ILE A 188 -10.67 -0.70 9.17
CA ILE A 188 -9.87 -1.93 9.22
C ILE A 188 -9.00 -1.93 10.49
N GLY A 189 -8.42 -0.77 10.84
CA GLY A 189 -7.62 -0.59 12.04
C GLY A 189 -8.40 -0.81 13.35
N ALA A 190 -9.71 -0.62 13.36
CA ALA A 190 -10.57 -0.93 14.50
C ALA A 190 -10.76 -2.45 14.70
N MET A 191 -10.60 -3.25 13.64
CA MET A 191 -10.69 -4.71 13.68
C MET A 191 -9.33 -5.39 13.88
N ALA A 192 -8.23 -4.69 13.58
CA ALA A 192 -6.89 -5.23 13.72
C ALA A 192 -6.48 -5.45 15.19
N LEU A 193 -5.62 -6.44 15.43
CA LEU A 193 -4.97 -6.67 16.72
C LEU A 193 -4.18 -5.45 17.20
N SER A 194 -3.90 -5.37 18.50
CA SER A 194 -2.96 -4.38 19.04
C SER A 194 -1.55 -4.61 18.47
N ARG A 195 -0.64 -3.63 18.61
CA ARG A 195 0.75 -3.77 18.14
C ARG A 195 1.45 -4.97 18.79
N ALA A 196 1.26 -5.15 20.10
CA ALA A 196 1.84 -6.27 20.84
C ALA A 196 1.28 -7.62 20.37
N ALA A 197 -0.04 -7.76 20.30
CA ALA A 197 -0.67 -9.01 19.85
C ALA A 197 -0.35 -9.32 18.37
N SER A 198 -0.21 -8.31 17.52
CA SER A 198 0.23 -8.48 16.14
C SER A 198 1.68 -8.98 16.06
N ARG A 199 2.58 -8.44 16.89
CA ARG A 199 3.96 -8.91 16.99
C ARG A 199 4.01 -10.37 17.44
N ASP A 200 3.26 -10.70 18.49
CA ASP A 200 3.21 -12.07 19.03
C ASP A 200 2.69 -13.06 17.98
N LEU A 201 1.68 -12.68 17.19
CA LEU A 201 1.18 -13.48 16.07
C LEU A 201 2.23 -13.64 14.96
N ILE A 202 2.94 -12.57 14.58
CA ILE A 202 4.01 -12.65 13.57
C ILE A 202 5.13 -13.59 14.05
N GLU A 203 5.55 -13.48 15.32
CA GLU A 203 6.54 -14.38 15.92
C GLU A 203 6.07 -15.84 15.93
N GLN A 204 4.81 -16.08 16.30
CA GLN A 204 4.24 -17.43 16.29
C GLN A 204 4.21 -18.01 14.88
N THR A 205 3.72 -17.26 13.89
CA THR A 205 3.67 -17.70 12.49
C THR A 205 5.08 -17.93 11.96
N MET A 206 6.06 -17.09 12.29
CA MET A 206 7.45 -17.25 11.87
C MET A 206 8.06 -18.60 12.31
N ARG A 207 7.75 -19.06 13.54
CA ARG A 207 8.20 -20.38 14.03
C ARG A 207 7.61 -21.54 13.23
N THR A 208 6.45 -21.35 12.61
CA THR A 208 5.86 -22.38 11.74
C THR A 208 6.57 -22.50 10.39
N TYR A 209 7.54 -21.63 10.09
CA TYR A 209 8.42 -21.67 8.90
C TYR A 209 9.83 -22.22 9.18
N GLU A 210 10.10 -22.68 10.42
CA GLU A 210 11.24 -23.56 10.75
C GLU A 210 11.14 -24.90 9.99
#